data_AF-A0A1M5NTW5-F1
#
_entry.id   AF-A0A1M5NTW5-F1
#
_cell.length_a   1.000
_cell.length_b   1.000
_cell.length_c   1.000
_cell.angle_alpha   90.00
_cell.angle_beta   90.00
_cell.angle_gamma   90.00
#
_symmetry.space_group_name_H-M   'P 1'
#
loop_
_entity.id
_entity.type
_entity.pdbx_description
1 polymer ?
#
loop_
_entity_poly.entity_id
_entity_poly.type
_entity_poly.pdbx_seq_one_letter_code
_entity_poly.pdbx_strand_id
1 'polypeptide(L)'
;MLELLGPAMSITTAALLAQSSLRSWRAENKFLKWGGTVLSALFSGAVSLISVIMLVGLIKLHARSAPVSELKVAGTPEQIALGQAISDGFCSGCHSRAGTLTGGLDLAQDLPLPIRLFVASNLTPAGQLSHWSDGDIFRAIRNSVDKDGRWLIIMSYTMNSGRSKNI
;
A
#
# COMPACT_ATOMS: atom_id res chain seq x y z
N MET A 1 2.99 -4.72 13.10
CA MET A 1 4.27 -5.12 13.73
C MET A 1 5.34 -5.52 12.72
N LEU A 2 5.04 -6.32 11.69
CA LEU A 2 6.03 -6.75 10.68
C LEU A 2 6.61 -5.60 9.83
N GLU A 3 5.87 -4.53 9.56
CA GLU A 3 6.32 -3.44 8.67
C GLU A 3 7.45 -2.57 9.23
N LEU A 4 7.64 -2.60 10.56
CA LEU A 4 8.74 -1.90 11.23
C LEU A 4 10.03 -2.74 11.28
N LEU A 5 9.96 -4.05 10.98
CA LEU A 5 11.12 -4.94 11.00
C LEU A 5 12.11 -4.61 9.88
N GLY A 6 11.63 -4.25 8.69
CA GLY A 6 12.48 -3.82 7.57
C GLY A 6 13.34 -2.61 7.95
N PRO A 7 12.73 -1.48 8.35
CA PRO A 7 13.46 -0.30 8.83
C PRO A 7 14.40 -0.61 10.00
N ALA A 8 13.97 -1.42 10.98
CA ALA A 8 14.79 -1.79 12.13
C ALA A 8 16.04 -2.63 11.74
N MET A 9 15.89 -3.57 10.81
CA MET A 9 17.01 -4.37 10.29
C MET A 9 17.98 -3.49 9.50
N SER A 10 17.48 -2.54 8.71
CA SER A 10 18.34 -1.59 7.98
C SER A 10 19.13 -0.67 8.91
N ILE A 11 18.50 -0.15 9.97
CA ILE A 11 19.18 0.66 11.01
C ILE A 11 20.27 -0.16 11.70
N THR A 12 19.97 -1.41 12.08
CA THR A 12 20.94 -2.31 12.72
C THR A 12 22.12 -2.61 11.80
N THR A 13 21.86 -2.83 10.52
CA THR A 13 22.89 -3.08 9.49
C THR A 13 23.78 -1.84 9.30
N ALA A 14 23.19 -0.65 9.26
CA ALA A 14 23.93 0.61 9.18
C ALA A 14 24.83 0.83 10.41
N ALA A 15 24.35 0.50 11.62
CA ALA A 15 25.14 0.58 12.84
C ALA A 15 26.33 -0.40 12.85
N LEU A 16 26.13 -1.64 12.38
CA LEU A 16 27.21 -2.63 12.24
C LEU A 16 28.25 -2.22 11.19
N LEU A 17 27.82 -1.64 10.08
CA LEU A 17 28.72 -1.10 9.04
C LEU A 17 29.53 0.09 9.57
N ALA A 18 28.91 0.98 10.34
CA ALA A 18 29.60 2.08 11.02
C ALA A 18 30.65 1.53 12.01
N GLN A 19 30.29 0.56 12.85
CA GLN A 19 31.21 -0.08 13.79
C GLN A 19 32.37 -0.80 13.07
N SER A 20 32.10 -1.44 11.94
CA SER A 20 33.12 -2.04 11.06
C SER A 20 34.07 -0.99 10.49
N SER A 21 33.55 0.16 10.07
CA SER A 21 34.36 1.29 9.61
C SER A 21 35.26 1.86 10.71
N LEU A 22 34.77 1.96 11.95
CA LEU A 22 35.59 2.37 13.09
C LEU A 22 36.69 1.35 13.42
N ARG A 23 36.42 0.05 13.21
CA ARG A 23 37.41 -1.03 13.39
C ARG A 23 38.48 -1.02 12.29
N SER A 24 38.10 -0.83 11.03
CA SER A 24 39.05 -0.73 9.92
C SER A 24 39.92 0.53 10.02
N TRP A 25 39.40 1.63 10.57
CA TRP A 25 40.20 2.83 10.86
C TRP A 25 41.36 2.58 11.84
N ARG A 26 41.23 1.60 12.73
CA ARG A 26 42.28 1.18 13.69
C ARG A 26 43.27 0.17 13.11
N ALA A 27 43.13 -0.25 11.85
CA ALA A 27 44.07 -1.16 11.21
C ALA A 27 45.41 -0.46 10.93
N GLU A 28 46.52 -1.14 11.23
CA GLU A 28 47.87 -0.64 10.97
C GLU A 28 48.23 -0.67 9.47
N ASN A 29 47.63 -1.58 8.71
CA ASN A 29 47.80 -1.66 7.27
C ASN A 29 47.01 -0.54 6.56
N LYS A 30 47.74 0.38 5.91
CA LYS A 30 47.18 1.54 5.19
C LYS A 30 46.16 1.15 4.09
N PHE A 31 46.34 0.02 3.42
CA PHE A 31 45.39 -0.47 2.40
C PHE A 31 44.06 -0.89 3.03
N LEU A 32 44.11 -1.68 4.12
CA LEU A 32 42.91 -2.12 4.86
C LEU A 32 42.20 -0.94 5.53
N LYS A 33 42.96 0.04 6.05
CA LYS A 33 42.42 1.24 6.66
C LYS A 33 41.61 2.09 5.69
N TRP A 34 42.21 2.50 4.58
CA TRP A 34 41.55 3.37 3.61
C TRP A 34 40.50 2.63 2.76
N GLY A 35 40.84 1.43 2.27
CA GLY A 35 39.91 0.60 1.49
C GLY A 35 38.67 0.18 2.28
N GLY A 36 38.86 -0.26 3.53
CA GLY A 36 37.76 -0.66 4.41
C GLY A 36 36.86 0.51 4.82
N THR A 37 37.45 1.68 5.08
CA THR A 37 36.69 2.89 5.46
C THR A 37 35.84 3.41 4.30
N VAL A 38 36.41 3.54 3.10
CA VAL A 38 35.69 4.05 1.92
C VAL A 38 34.54 3.11 1.54
N LEU A 39 34.80 1.80 1.51
CA LEU A 39 33.78 0.81 1.17
C LEU A 39 32.64 0.80 2.22
N SER A 40 32.98 0.81 3.51
CA SER A 40 31.98 0.83 4.59
C SER A 40 31.14 2.10 4.58
N ALA A 41 31.75 3.26 4.32
CA ALA A 41 31.04 4.53 4.20
C ALA A 41 30.07 4.54 3.01
N LEU A 42 30.48 4.01 1.85
CA LEU A 42 29.62 3.90 0.67
C LEU A 42 28.38 3.03 0.94
N PHE A 43 28.58 1.83 1.48
CA PHE A 43 27.47 0.93 1.80
C PHE A 43 26.57 1.49 2.91
N SER A 44 27.14 2.12 3.93
CA SER A 44 26.36 2.76 5.01
C SER A 44 25.51 3.91 4.47
N GLY A 45 26.06 4.74 3.59
CA GLY A 45 25.33 5.81 2.91
C GLY A 45 24.17 5.28 2.06
N ALA A 46 24.42 4.24 1.26
CA ALA A 46 23.39 3.61 0.42
C ALA A 46 22.24 3.00 1.26
N VAL A 47 22.56 2.24 2.31
CA VAL A 47 21.55 1.64 3.20
C VAL A 47 20.76 2.72 3.94
N SER A 48 21.41 3.79 4.39
CA SER A 48 20.75 4.92 5.05
C SER A 48 19.77 5.62 4.11
N LEU A 49 20.19 5.88 2.86
CA LEU A 49 19.32 6.49 1.85
C LEU A 49 18.09 5.63 1.55
N ILE A 50 18.27 4.33 1.34
CA ILE A 50 17.16 3.39 1.10
C ILE A 50 16.21 3.36 2.30
N SER A 51 16.75 3.35 3.51
CA SER A 51 15.95 3.37 4.75
C SER A 51 15.10 4.62 4.87
N VAL A 52 15.66 5.79 4.54
CA VAL A 52 14.94 7.07 4.54
C VAL A 52 13.84 7.07 3.48
N ILE A 53 14.12 6.60 2.25
CA ILE A 53 13.12 6.50 1.18
C ILE A 53 11.96 5.59 1.60
N MET A 54 12.26 4.41 2.15
CA MET A 54 11.27 3.46 2.66
C MET A 54 10.42 4.08 3.77
N LEU A 55 11.05 4.73 4.76
CA LEU A 55 10.35 5.36 5.87
C LEU A 55 9.42 6.49 5.41
N VAL A 56 9.91 7.38 4.55
CA VAL A 56 9.10 8.47 3.98
C VAL A 56 7.95 7.91 3.14
N GLY A 57 8.20 6.86 2.36
CA GLY A 57 7.18 6.14 1.61
C GLY A 57 6.08 5.62 2.54
N LEU A 58 6.45 4.85 3.57
CA LEU A 58 5.50 4.31 4.56
C LEU A 58 4.70 5.41 5.25
N ILE A 59 5.34 6.50 5.67
CA ILE A 59 4.64 7.64 6.28
C ILE A 59 3.60 8.22 5.31
N LYS A 60 3.96 8.43 4.04
CA LYS A 60 3.02 8.95 3.04
C LYS A 60 1.86 8.01 2.76
N LEU A 61 2.10 6.70 2.74
CA LEU A 61 1.06 5.68 2.53
C LEU A 61 0.05 5.66 3.69
N HIS A 62 0.53 5.82 4.93
CA HIS A 62 -0.30 5.82 6.13
C HIS A 62 -0.94 7.17 6.44
N ALA A 63 -0.35 8.28 5.99
CA ALA A 63 -0.89 9.62 6.19
C ALA A 63 -2.03 9.95 5.21
N ARG A 64 -2.28 9.10 4.20
CA ARG A 64 -3.38 9.31 3.26
C ARG A 64 -4.70 9.17 3.99
N SER A 65 -5.52 10.21 3.91
CA SER A 65 -6.83 10.24 4.55
C SER A 65 -7.83 10.91 3.63
N ALA A 66 -9.10 10.57 3.83
CA ALA A 66 -10.23 11.24 3.21
C ALA A 66 -11.35 11.33 4.26
N PRO A 67 -12.08 12.46 4.33
CA PRO A 67 -13.18 12.60 5.27
C PRO A 67 -14.29 11.58 4.94
N VAL A 68 -14.95 11.06 5.97
CA VAL A 68 -16.19 10.30 5.80
C VAL A 68 -17.28 11.32 5.49
N SER A 69 -18.01 11.10 4.39
CA SER A 69 -19.20 11.88 4.10
C SER A 69 -20.37 11.34 4.91
N GLU A 70 -21.14 12.21 5.56
CA GLU A 70 -22.45 11.85 6.11
C GLU A 70 -23.45 11.68 4.96
N LEU A 71 -23.38 10.52 4.31
CA LEU A 71 -24.24 10.14 3.20
C LEU A 71 -25.15 9.00 3.64
N LYS A 72 -26.42 9.09 3.25
CA LYS A 72 -27.34 7.96 3.21
C LYS A 72 -27.89 7.82 1.81
N VAL A 73 -27.65 6.69 1.17
CA VAL A 73 -28.17 6.40 -0.17
C VAL A 73 -29.63 5.98 -0.04
N ALA A 74 -30.51 6.61 -0.84
CA ALA A 74 -31.94 6.34 -0.81
C ALA A 74 -32.28 4.91 -1.26
N GLY A 75 -31.50 4.35 -2.19
CA GLY A 75 -31.65 2.97 -2.65
C GLY A 75 -32.91 2.76 -3.48
N THR A 76 -33.27 3.73 -4.32
CA THR A 76 -34.44 3.56 -5.22
C THR A 76 -34.18 2.42 -6.21
N PRO A 77 -35.23 1.77 -6.75
CA PRO A 77 -35.06 0.70 -7.74
C PRO A 77 -34.17 1.10 -8.93
N GLU A 78 -34.29 2.34 -9.39
CA GLU A 78 -33.48 2.90 -10.48
C GLU A 78 -32.00 3.03 -10.07
N GLN A 79 -31.74 3.49 -8.83
CA GLN A 79 -30.38 3.56 -8.30
C GLN A 79 -29.75 2.18 -8.14
N ILE A 80 -30.53 1.19 -7.68
CA ILE A 80 -30.08 -0.19 -7.53
C ILE A 80 -29.77 -0.78 -8.91
N ALA A 81 -30.64 -0.60 -9.91
CA ALA A 81 -30.42 -1.08 -11.27
C ALA A 81 -29.15 -0.46 -11.90
N LEU A 82 -28.93 0.85 -11.70
CA LEU A 82 -27.71 1.52 -12.13
C LEU A 82 -26.47 1.00 -11.38
N GLY A 83 -26.57 0.83 -10.06
CA GLY A 83 -25.51 0.30 -9.23
C GLY A 83 -25.09 -1.12 -9.64
N GLN A 84 -26.06 -1.95 -10.02
CA GLN A 84 -25.82 -3.28 -10.57
C GLN A 84 -25.03 -3.20 -11.88
N ALA A 85 -25.47 -2.37 -12.84
CA ALA A 85 -24.77 -2.20 -14.11
C ALA A 85 -23.32 -1.70 -13.94
N ILE A 86 -23.08 -0.77 -13.01
CA ILE A 86 -21.73 -0.29 -12.68
C ILE A 86 -20.89 -1.41 -12.05
N SER A 87 -21.47 -2.15 -11.10
CA SER A 87 -20.77 -3.23 -10.40
C SER A 87 -20.37 -4.34 -11.35
N ASP A 88 -21.25 -4.70 -12.28
CA ASP A 88 -20.99 -5.72 -13.29
C ASP A 88 -19.89 -5.28 -14.27
N GLY A 89 -19.84 -3.99 -14.63
CA GLY A 89 -18.83 -3.46 -15.57
C GLY A 89 -17.45 -3.16 -14.96
N PHE A 90 -17.39 -2.72 -13.70
CA PHE A 90 -16.14 -2.18 -13.11
C PHE A 90 -15.63 -2.94 -11.88
N CYS A 91 -16.50 -3.62 -11.14
CA CYS A 91 -16.12 -4.30 -9.90
C CYS A 91 -15.91 -5.80 -10.10
N SER A 92 -16.77 -6.42 -10.90
CA SER A 92 -16.85 -7.88 -11.07
C SER A 92 -15.55 -8.50 -11.55
N GLY A 93 -14.81 -7.83 -12.45
CA GLY A 93 -13.57 -8.34 -13.03
C GLY A 93 -12.47 -8.67 -12.00
N CYS A 94 -12.49 -8.00 -10.84
CA CYS A 94 -11.57 -8.28 -9.74
C CYS A 94 -12.28 -8.98 -8.57
N HIS A 95 -13.53 -8.62 -8.28
CA HIS A 95 -14.23 -9.03 -7.07
C HIS A 95 -15.15 -10.24 -7.26
N SER A 96 -15.25 -10.87 -8.43
CA SER A 96 -16.16 -12.01 -8.67
C SER A 96 -15.42 -13.28 -9.08
N ARG A 97 -14.90 -14.06 -8.11
CA ARG A 97 -14.29 -15.37 -8.42
C ARG A 97 -15.31 -16.49 -8.55
N ALA A 98 -16.14 -16.68 -7.52
CA ALA A 98 -17.07 -17.81 -7.40
C ALA A 98 -18.54 -17.38 -7.45
N GLY A 99 -18.80 -16.09 -7.60
CA GLY A 99 -20.13 -15.49 -7.62
C GLY A 99 -20.04 -13.97 -7.66
N THR A 100 -21.19 -13.30 -7.73
CA THR A 100 -21.26 -11.84 -7.81
C THR A 100 -20.61 -11.19 -6.60
N LEU A 101 -19.47 -10.54 -6.82
CA LEU A 101 -18.73 -9.74 -5.84
C LEU A 101 -18.25 -10.51 -4.58
N THR A 102 -18.10 -11.83 -4.68
CA THR A 102 -17.71 -12.70 -3.55
C THR A 102 -16.24 -12.58 -3.13
N GLY A 103 -15.43 -11.87 -3.90
CA GLY A 103 -13.98 -11.73 -3.70
C GLY A 103 -13.22 -13.00 -4.04
N GLY A 104 -12.02 -13.14 -3.46
CA GLY A 104 -11.24 -14.38 -3.50
C GLY A 104 -10.37 -14.58 -4.74
N LEU A 105 -10.41 -13.66 -5.71
CA LEU A 105 -9.50 -13.67 -6.85
C LEU A 105 -8.11 -13.23 -6.40
N ASP A 106 -7.11 -14.08 -6.61
CA ASP A 106 -5.72 -13.78 -6.31
C ASP A 106 -5.06 -13.16 -7.53
N LEU A 107 -4.98 -11.82 -7.56
CA LEU A 107 -4.42 -11.07 -8.68
C LEU A 107 -2.89 -11.15 -8.72
N ALA A 108 -2.25 -11.70 -7.68
CA ALA A 108 -0.80 -11.85 -7.66
C ALA A 108 -0.31 -12.84 -8.74
N GLN A 109 -1.14 -13.77 -9.18
CA GLN A 109 -0.79 -14.78 -10.19
C GLN A 109 -0.58 -14.18 -11.58
N ASP A 110 -1.25 -13.06 -11.87
CA ASP A 110 -1.19 -12.38 -13.17
C ASP A 110 -0.21 -11.19 -13.16
N LEU A 111 0.37 -10.87 -11.99
CA LEU A 111 1.33 -9.78 -11.83
C LEU A 111 2.76 -10.36 -11.84
N PRO A 112 3.70 -9.82 -12.65
CA PRO A 112 5.11 -10.22 -12.65
C PRO A 112 5.85 -9.62 -11.44
N LEU A 113 5.25 -9.70 -10.26
CA LEU A 113 5.77 -9.17 -9.00
C LEU A 113 5.87 -10.32 -7.99
N PRO A 114 6.90 -10.34 -7.13
CA PRO A 114 7.08 -11.37 -6.10
C PRO A 114 6.12 -11.17 -4.92
N ILE A 115 4.82 -11.07 -5.19
CA ILE A 115 3.74 -10.97 -4.20
C ILE A 115 3.12 -12.35 -4.01
N ARG A 116 3.04 -12.82 -2.77
CA ARG A 116 2.60 -14.20 -2.48
C ARG A 116 1.09 -14.37 -2.48
N LEU A 117 0.35 -13.37 -2.02
CA LEU A 117 -1.11 -13.34 -2.05
C LEU A 117 -1.55 -11.90 -2.27
N PHE A 118 -2.38 -11.68 -3.27
CA PHE A 118 -3.09 -10.41 -3.47
C PHE A 118 -4.54 -10.72 -3.79
N VAL A 119 -5.32 -10.96 -2.74
CA VAL A 119 -6.69 -11.49 -2.86
C VAL A 119 -7.70 -10.34 -2.78
N ALA A 120 -8.56 -10.23 -3.79
CA ALA A 120 -9.64 -9.26 -3.82
C ALA A 120 -10.67 -9.51 -2.70
N SER A 121 -11.11 -8.45 -2.02
CA SER A 121 -12.07 -8.55 -0.91
C SER A 121 -13.47 -9.00 -1.34
N ASN A 122 -14.20 -9.63 -0.43
CA ASN A 122 -15.62 -9.93 -0.58
C ASN A 122 -16.45 -8.66 -0.36
N LEU A 123 -17.18 -8.20 -1.39
CA LEU A 123 -18.04 -7.00 -1.34
C LEU A 123 -19.53 -7.35 -1.14
N THR A 124 -19.87 -8.62 -0.94
CA THR A 124 -21.23 -9.01 -0.53
C THR A 124 -21.50 -8.64 0.93
N PRO A 125 -22.76 -8.68 1.40
CA PRO A 125 -23.08 -8.51 2.81
C PRO A 125 -22.42 -9.53 3.75
N ALA A 126 -21.96 -10.68 3.23
CA ALA A 126 -21.19 -11.65 4.02
C ALA A 126 -19.72 -11.22 4.24
N GLY A 127 -19.27 -10.18 3.53
CA GLY A 127 -17.93 -9.63 3.63
C GLY A 127 -17.81 -8.45 4.59
N GLN A 128 -16.74 -7.68 4.39
CA GLN A 128 -16.40 -6.53 5.25
C GLN A 128 -17.39 -5.35 5.12
N LEU A 129 -18.17 -5.26 4.03
CA LEU A 129 -19.06 -4.12 3.85
C LEU A 129 -20.25 -4.10 4.83
N SER A 130 -20.55 -5.24 5.48
CA SER A 130 -21.63 -5.35 6.48
C SER A 130 -21.55 -4.35 7.64
N HIS A 131 -20.35 -3.87 7.97
CA HIS A 131 -20.09 -2.96 9.08
C HIS A 131 -19.66 -1.56 8.62
N TRP A 132 -19.85 -1.25 7.33
CA TRP A 132 -19.46 0.03 6.73
C TRP A 132 -20.70 0.90 6.53
N SER A 133 -20.56 2.20 6.81
CA SER A 133 -21.59 3.18 6.43
C SER A 133 -21.56 3.43 4.92
N ASP A 134 -22.64 4.00 4.35
CA ASP A 134 -22.66 4.42 2.95
C ASP A 134 -21.54 5.45 2.67
N GLY A 135 -21.20 6.28 3.67
CA GLY A 135 -20.06 7.20 3.64
C GLY A 135 -18.70 6.51 3.58
N ASP A 136 -18.52 5.41 4.31
CA ASP A 136 -17.30 4.59 4.26
C ASP A 136 -17.14 3.93 2.89
N ILE A 137 -18.22 3.37 2.35
CA ILE A 137 -18.23 2.74 1.03
C ILE A 137 -17.93 3.79 -0.05
N PHE A 138 -18.59 4.95 0.01
CA PHE A 138 -18.33 6.07 -0.89
C PHE A 138 -16.85 6.49 -0.83
N ARG A 139 -16.30 6.64 0.38
CA ARG A 139 -14.90 7.01 0.59
C ARG A 139 -13.94 5.98 0.01
N ALA A 140 -14.20 4.69 0.21
CA ALA A 140 -13.37 3.63 -0.33
C ALA A 140 -13.37 3.61 -1.87
N ILE A 141 -14.53 3.80 -2.50
CA ILE A 141 -14.65 3.83 -3.96
C ILE A 141 -14.00 5.09 -4.55
N ARG A 142 -14.23 6.26 -3.94
CA ARG A 142 -13.81 7.55 -4.51
C ARG A 142 -12.39 7.98 -4.15
N ASN A 143 -11.90 7.56 -2.99
CA ASN A 143 -10.62 8.00 -2.46
C ASN A 143 -9.63 6.85 -2.25
N SER A 144 -10.05 5.60 -2.49
CA SER A 144 -9.26 4.39 -2.20
C SER A 144 -8.82 4.34 -0.72
N VAL A 145 -9.66 4.80 0.20
CA VAL A 145 -9.39 4.79 1.65
C VAL A 145 -10.45 3.95 2.34
N ASP A 146 -10.03 2.89 3.05
CA ASP A 146 -10.96 2.02 3.77
C ASP A 146 -11.58 2.71 5.01
N LYS A 147 -12.51 2.02 5.65
CA LYS A 147 -13.13 2.44 6.92
C LYS A 147 -12.10 2.90 7.97
N ASP A 148 -11.00 2.17 8.08
CA ASP A 148 -9.96 2.37 9.09
C ASP A 148 -8.91 3.41 8.66
N GLY A 149 -9.09 4.04 7.50
CA GLY A 149 -8.17 5.04 6.96
C GLY A 149 -6.99 4.44 6.19
N ARG A 150 -6.95 3.13 5.95
CA ARG A 150 -5.87 2.49 5.21
C ARG A 150 -6.06 2.65 3.72
N TRP A 151 -4.94 2.75 3.02
CA TRP A 151 -4.93 2.93 1.58
C TRP A 151 -5.16 1.60 0.83
N LEU A 152 -6.09 1.64 -0.12
CA LEU A 152 -6.49 0.52 -0.96
C LEU A 152 -5.75 0.61 -2.32
N ILE A 153 -4.50 0.15 -2.33
CA ILE A 153 -3.50 0.40 -3.39
C ILE A 153 -3.97 0.03 -4.81
N ILE A 154 -4.71 -1.08 -4.96
CA ILE A 154 -5.16 -1.60 -6.26
C ILE A 154 -6.67 -1.35 -6.47
N MET A 155 -7.41 -0.95 -5.44
CA MET A 155 -8.84 -0.67 -5.55
C MET A 155 -9.04 0.70 -6.20
N SER A 156 -9.13 0.63 -7.53
CA SER A 156 -9.36 1.71 -8.48
C SER A 156 -8.66 3.03 -8.15
N TYR A 157 -7.44 3.17 -8.66
CA TYR A 157 -7.06 4.44 -9.27
C TYR A 157 -7.96 4.67 -10.49
N THR A 158 -9.22 5.09 -10.27
CA THR A 158 -9.84 5.91 -11.31
C THR A 158 -9.01 7.20 -11.32
N MET A 159 -8.05 7.25 -12.24
CA MET A 159 -7.48 8.48 -12.75
C MET A 159 -8.64 9.30 -13.33
N ASN A 160 -9.36 9.98 -12.45
CA ASN A 160 -9.76 11.35 -12.70
C ASN A 160 -8.54 12.25 -12.45
N SER A 161 -7.48 12.04 -13.22
CA SER A 161 -6.42 13.04 -13.39
C SER A 161 -6.82 14.03 -14.51
N GLY A 162 -8.11 14.41 -14.63
CA GLY A 162 -8.50 15.46 -15.58
C GLY A 162 -9.95 15.57 -16.09
N ARG A 163 -10.98 15.00 -15.45
CA ARG A 163 -12.38 15.09 -15.95
C ARG A 163 -13.50 15.28 -14.93
N SER A 164 -13.22 15.73 -13.72
CA SER A 164 -14.24 16.30 -12.81
C SER A 164 -13.83 17.70 -12.38
N LYS A 165 -13.90 18.63 -13.33
CA LYS A 165 -14.01 20.06 -13.01
C LYS A 165 -15.38 20.63 -13.36
N ASN A 166 -16.27 19.90 -14.02
CA ASN A 166 -17.61 20.37 -14.38
C ASN A 166 -18.61 19.21 -14.36
N ILE A 167 -19.19 18.90 -13.21
CA ILE A 167 -20.60 18.53 -13.04
C ILE A 167 -21.02 19.10 -11.68
#